data_AF-A0A7S3AM67-F1
#
_entry.id   AF-A0A7S3AM67-F1
#
_cell.length_a   1.000
_cell.length_b   1.000
_cell.length_c   1.000
_cell.angle_alpha   90.00
_cell.angle_beta   90.00
_cell.angle_gamma   90.00
#
_symmetry.space_group_name_H-M   'P 1'
#
loop_
_entity.id
_entity.type
_entity.pdbx_description
1 polymer ?
#
loop_
_entity_poly.entity_id
_entity_poly.type
_entity_poly.pdbx_seq_one_letter_code
_entity_poly.pdbx_strand_id
1 'polypeptide(L)'
;FALMRAVLLMESRYYAEDVKQPHSLQLVPVVELMNHAGGDRQNVDISVKPRTDGTDGSPWRIAVRARRDVRAGEELLDAYYEDDKLDAADWLSMFGFLPCESFGEVLCGLVAEAKRLASTEGPASTRPEHAPAAGWAPPPPRWCRDRATSE
;
A
#
# COMPACT_ATOMS: atom_id res chain seq x y z
N PHE A 1 14.37 -18.54 7.79
CA PHE A 1 13.07 -18.53 7.08
C PHE A 1 11.86 -18.31 7.99
N ALA A 2 11.64 -19.11 9.05
CA ALA A 2 10.47 -18.94 9.92
C ALA A 2 10.38 -17.57 10.60
N LEU A 3 11.50 -17.07 11.17
CA LEU A 3 11.56 -15.74 11.80
C LEU A 3 11.19 -14.62 10.83
N MET A 4 11.76 -14.63 9.63
CA MET A 4 11.48 -13.63 8.60
C MET A 4 10.00 -13.61 8.19
N ARG A 5 9.36 -14.78 8.10
CA ARG A 5 7.90 -14.86 7.84
C ARG A 5 7.08 -14.29 9.00
N ALA A 6 7.47 -14.56 10.24
CA ALA A 6 6.79 -14.03 11.41
C ALA A 6 6.92 -12.49 11.46
N VAL A 7 8.11 -11.94 11.17
CA VAL A 7 8.31 -10.48 11.09
C VAL A 7 7.45 -9.87 10.01
N LEU A 8 7.46 -10.41 8.79
CA LEU A 8 6.65 -9.90 7.68
C LEU A 8 5.14 -9.95 7.99
N LEU A 9 4.69 -11.02 8.66
CA LEU A 9 3.29 -11.12 9.11
C LEU A 9 2.96 -10.03 10.13
N MET A 10 3.82 -9.85 11.14
CA MET A 10 3.61 -8.83 12.14
C MET A 10 3.58 -7.44 11.49
N GLU A 11 4.60 -7.05 10.73
CA GLU A 11 4.70 -5.72 10.09
C GLU A 11 3.50 -5.38 9.19
N SER A 12 3.01 -6.36 8.41
CA SER A 12 1.94 -6.12 7.43
C SER A 12 0.51 -6.23 7.98
N ARG A 13 0.32 -6.88 9.14
CA ARG A 13 -1.01 -7.27 9.65
C ARG A 13 -1.27 -6.91 11.11
N TYR A 14 -0.30 -6.37 11.83
CA TYR A 14 -0.54 -5.98 13.21
C TYR A 14 -1.59 -4.87 13.27
N TYR A 15 -2.43 -4.95 14.29
CA TYR A 15 -3.34 -3.89 14.66
C TYR A 15 -2.79 -3.21 15.91
N ALA A 16 -2.68 -1.88 15.85
CA ALA A 16 -2.35 -1.04 16.99
C ALA A 16 -3.41 0.04 17.12
N GLU A 17 -4.18 -0.01 18.20
CA GLU A 17 -5.11 1.05 18.56
C GLU A 17 -4.70 1.57 19.94
N ASP A 18 -4.76 2.89 20.11
CA ASP A 18 -4.22 3.65 21.23
C ASP A 18 -5.13 3.55 22.48
N VAL A 19 -5.50 2.33 22.85
CA VAL A 19 -6.51 2.06 23.88
C VAL A 19 -5.90 2.09 25.27
N LYS A 20 -5.24 3.19 25.67
CA LYS A 20 -4.67 3.37 27.04
C LYS A 20 -3.79 2.22 27.57
N GLN A 21 -3.48 1.23 26.74
CA GLN A 21 -2.60 0.10 26.98
C GLN A 21 -1.44 0.34 26.03
N PRO A 22 -0.37 0.97 26.51
CA PRO A 22 0.77 1.24 25.67
C PRO A 22 1.34 -0.12 25.25
N HIS A 23 1.43 -0.35 23.94
CA HIS A 23 2.27 -1.36 23.30
C HIS A 23 1.76 -2.79 23.07
N SER A 24 0.45 -3.08 23.05
CA SER A 24 0.04 -4.41 22.54
C SER A 24 -0.14 -4.36 21.01
N LEU A 25 0.92 -4.70 20.27
CA LEU A 25 0.79 -5.13 18.87
C LEU A 25 0.00 -6.44 18.87
N GLN A 26 -1.12 -6.49 18.17
CA GLN A 26 -1.97 -7.69 18.14
C GLN A 26 -2.29 -8.10 16.71
N LEU A 27 -2.22 -9.41 16.44
CA LEU A 27 -2.86 -10.00 15.28
C LEU A 27 -4.32 -10.27 15.65
N VAL A 28 -5.25 -9.68 14.90
CA VAL A 28 -6.67 -9.89 15.09
C VAL A 28 -7.17 -10.79 13.96
N PRO A 29 -7.46 -12.08 14.23
CA PRO A 29 -7.97 -12.99 13.22
C PRO A 29 -9.22 -12.43 12.54
N VAL A 30 -9.41 -12.75 11.26
CA VAL A 30 -10.49 -12.24 10.39
C VAL A 30 -10.31 -10.77 10.01
N VAL A 31 -9.98 -9.88 10.97
CA VAL A 31 -9.73 -8.46 10.68
C VAL A 31 -8.50 -8.29 9.81
N GLU A 32 -7.43 -9.07 10.05
CA GLU A 32 -6.22 -9.03 9.23
C GLU A 32 -6.43 -9.38 7.74
N LEU A 33 -7.59 -9.94 7.38
CA LEU A 33 -7.92 -10.31 6.00
C LEU A 33 -8.53 -9.15 5.21
N MET A 34 -8.93 -8.05 5.87
CA MET A 34 -9.48 -6.88 5.20
C MET A 34 -8.37 -6.15 4.44
N ASN A 35 -8.64 -5.76 3.20
CA ASN A 35 -7.69 -5.03 2.37
C ASN A 35 -7.76 -3.52 2.62
N HIS A 36 -6.67 -2.84 2.29
CA HIS A 36 -6.57 -1.39 2.40
C HIS A 36 -7.40 -0.69 1.32
N ALA A 37 -8.10 0.37 1.70
CA ALA A 37 -8.57 1.41 0.80
C ALA A 37 -8.51 2.80 1.46
N GLY A 38 -7.81 3.73 0.83
CA GLY A 38 -7.74 5.13 1.24
C GLY A 38 -9.01 5.94 0.90
N GLY A 39 -9.18 7.04 1.63
CA GLY A 39 -10.21 8.06 1.39
C GLY A 39 -11.64 7.52 1.34
N ASP A 40 -12.41 7.96 0.35
CA ASP A 40 -13.84 7.63 0.19
C ASP A 40 -14.11 6.15 -0.15
N ARG A 41 -13.05 5.37 -0.46
CA ARG A 41 -13.18 3.94 -0.77
C ARG A 41 -13.22 3.08 0.48
N GLN A 42 -12.72 3.58 1.61
CA GLN A 42 -12.87 2.93 2.90
C GLN A 42 -14.36 2.75 3.21
N ASN A 43 -14.77 1.54 3.59
CA ASN A 43 -16.17 1.24 3.89
C ASN A 43 -16.39 0.59 5.26
N VAL A 44 -15.33 0.28 6.00
CA VAL A 44 -15.40 -0.12 7.40
C VAL A 44 -14.46 0.72 8.28
N ASP A 45 -14.86 0.90 9.53
CA ASP A 45 -14.02 1.37 10.62
C ASP A 45 -13.82 0.24 11.63
N ILE A 46 -12.59 0.06 12.10
CA ILE A 46 -12.26 -0.89 13.16
C ILE A 46 -12.03 -0.09 14.44
N SER A 47 -12.58 -0.56 15.56
CA SER A 47 -12.32 0.03 16.86
C SER A 47 -12.40 -0.98 17.99
N VAL A 48 -11.69 -0.72 19.07
CA VAL A 48 -11.75 -1.47 20.30
C VAL A 48 -12.85 -0.89 21.18
N LYS A 49 -13.79 -1.74 21.59
CA LYS A 49 -14.91 -1.36 22.46
C LYS A 49 -14.88 -2.18 23.76
N PRO A 50 -15.35 -1.59 24.88
CA PRO A 50 -15.63 -2.38 26.07
C PRO A 50 -16.59 -3.51 25.74
N ARG A 51 -16.36 -4.66 26.36
CA ARG A 51 -17.25 -5.80 26.27
C ARG A 51 -18.36 -5.66 27.32
N THR A 52 -19.61 -5.81 26.90
CA THR A 52 -20.79 -5.63 27.78
C THR A 52 -21.61 -6.92 27.95
N ASP A 53 -21.15 -8.03 27.39
CA ASP A 53 -21.90 -9.29 27.31
C ASP A 53 -21.66 -10.24 28.51
N GLY A 54 -20.84 -9.84 29.49
CA GLY A 54 -20.63 -10.58 30.74
C GLY A 54 -19.94 -11.94 30.58
N THR A 55 -19.34 -12.22 29.42
CA THR A 55 -18.61 -13.48 29.20
C THR A 55 -17.21 -13.43 29.78
N ASP A 56 -16.73 -14.57 30.31
CA ASP A 56 -15.39 -14.71 30.86
C ASP A 56 -14.35 -14.55 29.72
N GLY A 57 -13.52 -13.50 29.77
CA GLY A 57 -12.53 -13.21 28.76
C GLY A 57 -11.95 -11.79 28.81
N SER A 58 -11.33 -11.35 27.70
CA SER A 58 -10.83 -9.97 27.56
C SER A 58 -11.95 -8.94 27.83
N PRO A 59 -11.69 -7.87 28.60
CA PRO A 59 -12.66 -6.80 28.84
C PRO A 59 -12.94 -5.94 27.60
N TRP A 60 -12.23 -6.23 26.50
CA TRP A 60 -12.29 -5.50 25.25
C TRP A 60 -12.64 -6.43 24.09
N ARG A 61 -13.34 -5.88 23.10
CA ARG A 61 -13.61 -6.54 21.82
C ARG A 61 -13.22 -5.64 20.66
N ILE A 62 -12.81 -6.25 19.56
CA ILE A 62 -12.70 -5.56 18.27
C ILE A 62 -14.10 -5.46 17.65
N ALA A 63 -14.49 -4.27 17.25
CA ALA A 63 -15.74 -3.97 16.60
C ALA A 63 -15.46 -3.40 15.21
N VAL A 64 -15.98 -4.08 14.18
CA VAL A 64 -15.95 -3.60 12.80
C VAL A 64 -17.30 -2.99 12.48
N ARG A 65 -17.31 -1.74 12.03
CA ARG A 65 -18.53 -1.00 11.70
C ARG A 65 -18.48 -0.55 10.25
N ALA A 66 -19.54 -0.83 9.50
CA ALA A 66 -19.69 -0.27 8.16
C ALA A 66 -19.90 1.26 8.24
N ARG A 67 -19.17 2.02 7.41
CA ARG A 67 -19.28 3.49 7.27
C ARG A 67 -20.45 3.91 6.40
N ARG A 68 -20.90 3.00 5.53
CA ARG A 68 -22.01 3.16 4.60
C ARG A 68 -22.68 1.82 4.36
N ASP A 69 -23.75 1.82 3.60
CA ASP A 69 -24.33 0.58 3.09
C ASP A 69 -23.30 -0.16 2.22
N VAL A 70 -23.09 -1.43 2.54
CA VAL A 70 -22.22 -2.36 1.81
C VAL A 70 -23.12 -3.40 1.14
N ARG A 71 -22.99 -3.55 -0.17
CA ARG A 71 -23.83 -4.48 -0.94
C ARG A 71 -23.33 -5.91 -0.79
N ALA A 72 -24.23 -6.88 -0.98
CA ALA A 72 -23.82 -8.28 -1.06
C ALA A 72 -22.83 -8.48 -2.22
N GLY A 73 -21.71 -9.15 -1.94
CA GLY A 73 -20.61 -9.35 -2.90
C GLY A 73 -19.61 -8.20 -2.98
N GLU A 74 -19.83 -7.11 -2.24
CA GLU A 74 -18.84 -6.05 -2.09
C GLU A 74 -17.79 -6.41 -1.04
N GLU A 75 -16.55 -6.03 -1.28
CA GLU A 75 -15.43 -6.25 -0.36
C GLU A 75 -15.47 -5.28 0.82
N LEU A 76 -15.10 -5.76 2.01
CA LEU A 76 -14.91 -4.92 3.20
C LEU A 76 -13.48 -4.38 3.21
N LEU A 77 -13.37 -3.05 3.22
CA LEU A 77 -12.13 -2.31 3.01
C LEU A 77 -11.91 -1.34 4.17
N ASP A 78 -10.74 -1.47 4.79
CA ASP A 78 -10.28 -0.67 5.93
C ASP A 78 -9.16 0.29 5.50
N ALA A 79 -8.93 1.36 6.26
CA ALA A 79 -7.77 2.22 6.06
C ALA A 79 -6.65 1.82 7.03
N TYR A 80 -5.65 1.07 6.54
CA TYR A 80 -4.50 0.63 7.35
C TYR A 80 -3.75 1.74 8.08
N TYR A 81 -3.79 2.97 7.55
CA TYR A 81 -3.16 4.13 8.17
C TYR A 81 -4.02 5.37 7.92
N GLU A 82 -4.13 6.24 8.94
CA GLU A 82 -4.84 7.51 8.77
C GLU A 82 -4.03 8.45 7.86
N ASP A 83 -4.72 9.07 6.91
CA ASP A 83 -4.24 10.11 6.00
C ASP A 83 -3.16 9.71 4.97
N ASP A 84 -2.97 8.42 4.65
CA ASP A 84 -2.02 7.96 3.62
C ASP A 84 -0.61 8.59 3.74
N LYS A 85 -0.19 8.91 4.97
CA LYS A 85 1.06 9.63 5.29
C LYS A 85 2.34 8.83 5.07
N LEU A 86 2.21 7.56 4.68
CA LEU A 86 3.34 6.71 4.39
C LEU A 86 3.86 7.01 3.00
N ASP A 87 5.18 7.12 2.87
CA ASP A 87 5.79 7.23 1.57
C ASP A 87 5.72 5.88 0.82
N ALA A 88 6.04 5.91 -0.47
CA ALA A 88 5.98 4.72 -1.31
C ALA A 88 6.92 3.58 -0.85
N ALA A 89 8.07 3.91 -0.24
CA ALA A 89 9.02 2.91 0.23
C ALA A 89 8.49 2.22 1.48
N ASP A 90 7.84 2.96 2.38
CA ASP A 90 7.17 2.43 3.55
C ASP A 90 6.00 1.51 3.14
N TRP A 91 5.16 1.94 2.19
CA TRP A 91 4.08 1.11 1.65
C TRP A 91 4.57 -0.25 1.11
N LEU A 92 5.63 -0.22 0.29
CA LEU A 92 6.21 -1.44 -0.29
C LEU A 92 6.88 -2.32 0.76
N SER A 93 7.62 -1.73 1.70
CA SER A 93 8.39 -2.49 2.68
C SER A 93 7.50 -3.11 3.76
N MET A 94 6.46 -2.40 4.19
CA MET A 94 5.55 -2.86 5.24
C MET A 94 4.44 -3.76 4.70
N PHE A 95 3.80 -3.39 3.58
CA PHE A 95 2.59 -4.06 3.12
C PHE A 95 2.76 -4.82 1.79
N GLY A 96 3.88 -4.61 1.08
CA GLY A 96 4.17 -5.31 -0.17
C GLY A 96 3.33 -4.83 -1.36
N PHE A 97 2.68 -3.67 -1.26
CA PHE A 97 1.93 -3.05 -2.37
C PHE A 97 2.12 -1.53 -2.38
N LEU A 98 1.73 -0.89 -3.48
CA LEU A 98 1.64 0.56 -3.60
C LEU A 98 0.17 0.97 -3.80
N PRO A 99 -0.37 1.90 -3.00
CA PRO A 99 -1.65 2.50 -3.30
C PRO A 99 -1.61 3.15 -4.69
N CYS A 100 -2.73 3.10 -5.43
CA CYS A 100 -2.80 3.67 -6.77
C CYS A 100 -2.46 5.16 -6.82
N GLU A 101 -2.75 5.87 -5.73
CA GLU A 101 -2.51 7.32 -5.59
C GLU A 101 -1.00 7.62 -5.52
N SER A 102 -0.22 6.79 -4.82
CA SER A 102 1.23 6.90 -4.72
C SER A 102 1.97 6.36 -5.95
N PHE A 103 1.32 5.52 -6.77
CA PHE A 103 1.96 4.86 -7.91
C PHE A 103 2.49 5.85 -8.96
N GLY A 104 1.74 6.93 -9.24
CA GLY A 104 2.13 7.92 -10.23
C GLY A 104 3.45 8.64 -9.85
N GLU A 105 3.58 9.00 -8.58
CA GLU A 105 4.75 9.71 -8.05
C GLU A 105 6.02 8.85 -8.13
N VAL A 106 5.91 7.58 -7.72
CA VAL A 106 7.00 6.61 -7.80
C VAL A 106 7.46 6.42 -9.23
N LEU A 107 6.52 6.24 -10.17
CA LEU A 107 6.85 5.99 -11.55
C LEU A 107 7.52 7.22 -12.20
N CYS A 108 7.09 8.43 -11.84
CA CYS A 108 7.75 9.66 -12.27
C CYS A 108 9.18 9.76 -11.73
N GLY A 109 9.39 9.44 -10.45
CA GLY A 109 10.72 9.43 -9.82
C GLY A 109 11.67 8.42 -10.47
N LEU A 110 11.20 7.19 -10.70
CA LEU A 110 11.98 6.13 -11.37
C LEU A 110 12.36 6.52 -12.80
N VAL A 111 11.43 7.12 -13.56
CA VAL A 111 11.71 7.60 -14.92
C VAL A 111 12.72 8.75 -14.91
N ALA A 112 12.63 9.68 -13.95
CA ALA A 112 13.58 10.77 -13.82
C ALA A 112 14.99 10.26 -13.50
N GLU A 113 15.10 9.31 -12.57
CA GLU A 113 16.38 8.71 -12.19
C GLU A 113 16.98 7.87 -13.34
N ALA A 114 16.16 7.10 -14.06
CA ALA A 114 16.62 6.37 -15.24
C ALA A 114 17.16 7.31 -16.32
N LYS A 115 16.50 8.45 -16.56
CA LYS A 115 16.99 9.49 -17.48
C LYS A 115 18.30 10.11 -16.99
N ARG A 116 18.44 10.36 -15.69
CA ARG A 116 19.67 10.88 -15.09
C ARG A 116 20.83 9.91 -15.30
N LEU A 117 20.64 8.63 -14.97
CA LEU A 117 21.64 7.58 -15.13
C LEU A 117 22.08 7.43 -16.59
N ALA A 118 21.13 7.42 -17.53
CA ALA A 118 21.40 7.37 -18.97
C ALA A 118 22.12 8.62 -19.50
N SER A 119 22.04 9.76 -18.79
CA SER A 119 22.72 11.01 -19.15
C SER A 119 24.13 11.10 -18.54
N THR A 120 24.38 10.37 -17.44
CA THR A 120 25.70 10.30 -16.78
C THR A 120 26.61 9.23 -17.38
N GLU A 121 26.06 8.22 -18.05
CA GLU A 121 26.83 7.38 -18.96
C GLU A 121 27.12 8.20 -20.22
N GLY A 122 28.31 8.83 -20.28
CA GLY A 122 28.81 9.44 -21.51
C GLY A 122 28.80 8.44 -22.68
N PRO A 123 28.89 8.92 -23.94
CA PRO A 123 28.73 8.08 -25.12
C PRO A 123 29.66 6.87 -25.01
N ALA A 124 29.05 5.68 -25.01
CA ALA A 124 29.76 4.42 -24.96
C ALA A 124 30.89 4.44 -25.99
N SER A 125 32.11 4.26 -25.48
CA SER A 125 33.33 4.08 -26.26
C SER A 125 33.08 3.07 -27.38
N THR A 126 33.40 3.50 -28.61
CA THR A 126 33.26 2.74 -29.84
C THR A 126 33.89 1.35 -29.76
N ARG A 127 33.10 0.28 -29.93
CA ARG A 127 33.53 -0.99 -30.55
C ARG A 127 32.32 -1.83 -31.01
N PRO A 128 32.51 -2.74 -31.99
CA PRO A 128 31.71 -2.75 -33.21
C PRO A 128 30.61 -3.81 -33.23
N GLU A 129 29.60 -3.51 -34.06
CA GLU A 129 28.70 -4.44 -34.73
C GLU A 129 28.21 -5.67 -33.95
N HIS A 130 27.09 -5.50 -33.25
CA HIS A 130 25.92 -6.35 -33.46
C HIS A 130 24.67 -5.52 -33.16
N ALA A 131 23.98 -5.08 -34.21
CA ALA A 131 22.72 -4.37 -34.09
C ALA A 131 21.68 -5.26 -33.40
N PRO A 132 21.09 -4.87 -32.24
CA PRO A 132 19.87 -5.51 -31.79
C PRO A 132 18.74 -5.07 -32.73
N ALA A 133 17.92 -6.04 -33.14
CA ALA A 133 16.81 -5.84 -34.05
C ALA A 133 15.94 -4.65 -33.61
N ALA A 134 15.64 -3.78 -34.58
CA ALA A 134 14.70 -2.69 -34.41
C ALA A 134 13.35 -3.22 -33.91
N GLY A 135 12.78 -2.52 -32.93
CA GLY A 135 11.34 -2.42 -32.79
C GLY A 135 10.73 -3.21 -31.64
N TRP A 136 10.93 -2.74 -30.40
CA TRP A 136 9.77 -2.51 -29.54
C TRP A 136 10.10 -1.51 -28.42
N ALA A 137 9.49 -0.33 -28.50
CA ALA A 137 9.31 0.54 -27.34
C ALA A 137 7.82 0.46 -26.98
N PRO A 138 7.44 0.09 -25.74
CA PRO A 138 6.05 0.16 -25.34
C PRO A 138 5.57 1.60 -25.48
N PRO A 139 4.36 1.85 -26.03
CA PRO A 139 3.81 3.19 -26.06
C PRO A 139 3.71 3.72 -24.62
N PRO A 140 3.96 5.02 -24.39
CA PRO A 140 3.82 5.60 -23.07
C PRO A 140 2.37 5.40 -22.58
N PRO A 141 2.17 5.11 -21.28
CA PRO A 141 0.85 4.86 -20.74
C PRO A 141 -0.03 6.11 -20.88
N ARG A 142 -1.36 5.89 -21.02
CA ARG A 142 -2.32 6.92 -21.45
C ARG A 142 -2.29 8.20 -20.59
N TRP A 143 -2.03 8.08 -19.30
CA TRP A 143 -1.95 9.20 -18.36
C TRP A 143 -0.76 10.15 -18.58
N CYS A 144 0.24 9.77 -19.40
CA CYS A 144 1.29 10.68 -19.84
C CYS A 144 0.85 11.62 -20.98
N ARG A 145 -0.26 11.35 -21.67
CA ARG A 145 -0.76 12.22 -22.76
C ARG A 145 -1.52 13.43 -22.25
N ASP A 146 -2.14 13.31 -21.08
CA ASP A 146 -3.08 14.32 -20.58
C ASP A 146 -2.39 15.51 -19.89
N ARG A 147 -1.06 15.46 -19.69
CA ARG A 147 -0.27 16.61 -19.17
C ARG A 147 0.31 17.52 -20.24
N ALA A 148 0.17 17.20 -21.53
CA ALA A 148 0.71 18.00 -22.62
C ALA A 148 -0.30 19.02 -23.20
N THR A 149 -1.53 19.08 -22.70
CA THR A 149 -2.59 19.96 -23.23
C THR A 149 -3.29 20.81 -22.18
N SER A 150 -2.68 20.98 -21.00
CA SER A 150 -3.15 21.93 -19.98
C SER A 150 -2.16 23.07 -19.92
N GLU A 151 -2.30 24.01 -20.85
CA GLU A 151 -1.81 25.39 -20.72
C GLU A 151 -2.47 26.10 -19.53
#